data_AF-A0A938Y5S4-F1
#
_entry.id   AF-A0A938Y5S4-F1
#
_cell.length_a   1.000
_cell.length_b   1.000
_cell.length_c   1.000
_cell.angle_alpha   90.00
_cell.angle_beta   90.00
_cell.angle_gamma   90.00
#
_symmetry.space_group_name_H-M   'P 1'
#
loop_
_entity.id
_entity.type
_entity.pdbx_description
1 polymer ?
#
loop_
_entity_poly.entity_id
_entity_poly.type
_entity_poly.pdbx_seq_one_letter_code
_entity_poly.pdbx_strand_id
1 'polypeptide(L)'
;MTDLVSALHLVSGEPFTDLRKDGWGWLVGGDRLDHIMTAAIVDVGHIVTTHALASGDFALADFGSNVALAASPYDEVANLDRVAVDRAMGDVEGAEARQRNGISNRSDDDYGPIEIPPRTSGIMKQNQSSSTRRTG
;
A
#
# COMPACT_ATOMS: atom_id res chain seq x y z
N MET A 1 -6.41 -22.72 7.71
CA MET A 1 -5.67 -21.60 8.33
C MET A 1 -4.19 -21.92 8.43
N THR A 2 -3.79 -23.01 9.10
CA THR A 2 -2.37 -23.41 9.28
C THR A 2 -1.53 -23.41 7.99
N ASP A 3 -2.06 -23.94 6.88
CA ASP A 3 -1.32 -23.99 5.61
C ASP A 3 -1.09 -22.58 5.02
N LEU A 4 -2.09 -21.70 5.11
CA LEU A 4 -1.99 -20.32 4.63
C LEU A 4 -0.97 -19.52 5.45
N VAL A 5 -1.00 -19.68 6.77
CA VAL A 5 0.00 -19.07 7.67
C VAL A 5 1.38 -19.59 7.32
N SER A 6 1.52 -20.90 7.13
CA SER A 6 2.79 -21.53 6.76
C SER A 6 3.31 -21.04 5.39
N ALA A 7 2.41 -20.81 4.43
CA ALA A 7 2.77 -20.22 3.14
C ALA A 7 3.29 -18.78 3.29
N LEU A 8 2.66 -17.95 4.13
CA LEU A 8 3.12 -16.57 4.39
C LEU A 8 4.50 -16.53 5.04
N HIS A 9 4.88 -17.54 5.83
CA HIS A 9 6.24 -17.64 6.38
C HIS A 9 7.34 -17.85 5.32
N LEU A 10 6.98 -18.24 4.09
CA LEU A 10 7.92 -18.35 2.97
C LEU A 10 8.21 -17.01 2.29
N VAL A 11 7.42 -15.97 2.59
CA VAL A 11 7.53 -14.65 1.97
C VAL A 11 8.58 -13.83 2.73
N SER A 12 9.61 -13.38 2.01
CA SER A 12 10.69 -12.56 2.58
C SER A 12 10.70 -11.10 2.13
N GLY A 13 9.69 -10.68 1.35
CA GLY A 13 9.57 -9.34 0.76
C GLY A 13 8.90 -9.39 -0.61
N GLU A 14 9.10 -8.34 -1.40
CA GLU A 14 8.54 -8.23 -2.74
C GLU A 14 9.10 -9.33 -3.66
N PRO A 15 8.24 -10.11 -4.32
CA PRO A 15 8.66 -11.19 -5.21
C PRO A 15 9.62 -10.70 -6.30
N PHE A 16 10.60 -11.55 -6.65
CA PHE A 16 11.53 -11.28 -7.75
C PHE A 16 12.31 -9.95 -7.62
N THR A 17 12.67 -9.53 -6.41
CA THR A 17 13.53 -8.34 -6.18
C THR A 17 15.03 -8.66 -6.07
N ASP A 18 15.39 -9.89 -5.70
CA ASP A 18 16.80 -10.36 -5.64
C ASP A 18 17.24 -10.98 -6.99
N LEU A 19 17.19 -10.18 -8.06
CA LEU A 19 17.46 -10.66 -9.42
C LEU A 19 18.91 -10.41 -9.86
N ARG A 20 19.54 -11.45 -10.41
CA ARG A 20 20.83 -11.34 -11.13
C ARG A 20 20.65 -10.60 -12.47
N LYS A 21 21.64 -9.77 -12.83
CA LYS A 21 21.61 -8.78 -13.93
C LYS A 21 21.16 -9.27 -15.33
N ASP A 22 21.31 -10.55 -15.69
CA ASP A 22 21.15 -11.02 -17.10
C ASP A 22 20.30 -12.31 -17.28
N GLY A 23 19.47 -12.71 -16.31
CA GLY A 23 18.88 -14.07 -16.27
C GLY A 23 17.42 -14.24 -16.70
N TRP A 24 16.67 -13.18 -17.01
CA TRP A 24 15.21 -13.21 -16.75
C TRP A 24 14.31 -12.72 -17.88
N GLY A 25 14.75 -12.80 -19.15
CA GLY A 25 13.88 -12.50 -20.30
C GLY A 25 12.55 -13.28 -20.31
N TRP A 26 12.53 -14.44 -19.65
CA TRP A 26 11.33 -15.27 -19.47
C TRP A 26 10.31 -14.70 -18.47
N LEU A 27 10.75 -13.92 -17.46
CA LEU A 27 9.88 -13.33 -16.45
C LEU A 27 8.99 -12.23 -17.06
N VAL A 28 9.56 -11.47 -18.00
CA VAL A 28 8.88 -10.36 -18.70
C VAL A 28 8.20 -10.83 -20.00
N GLY A 29 8.75 -11.86 -20.66
CA GLY A 29 8.24 -12.37 -21.94
C GLY A 29 7.17 -13.47 -21.84
N GLY A 30 6.88 -14.00 -20.65
CA GLY A 30 5.91 -15.07 -20.40
C GLY A 30 4.69 -14.63 -19.58
N ASP A 31 4.15 -15.51 -18.73
CA ASP A 31 2.90 -15.34 -17.97
C ASP A 31 2.91 -14.26 -16.87
N ARG A 32 3.91 -13.36 -16.85
CA ARG A 32 4.06 -12.29 -15.84
C ARG A 32 3.94 -12.82 -14.41
N LEU A 33 4.75 -13.83 -14.11
CA LEU A 33 4.79 -14.48 -12.78
C LEU A 33 5.08 -13.49 -11.65
N ASP A 34 5.73 -12.36 -11.95
CA ASP A 34 5.89 -11.21 -11.06
C ASP A 34 4.54 -10.68 -10.55
N HIS A 35 3.57 -10.49 -11.44
CA HIS A 35 2.22 -10.03 -11.07
C HIS A 35 1.42 -11.11 -10.36
N ILE A 36 1.46 -12.34 -10.88
CA ILE A 36 0.69 -13.47 -10.33
C ILE A 36 1.11 -13.77 -8.89
N MET A 37 2.41 -13.83 -8.61
CA MET A 37 2.90 -14.12 -7.26
C MET A 37 2.57 -13.00 -6.29
N THR A 38 2.68 -11.75 -6.73
CA THR A 38 2.32 -10.58 -5.92
C THR A 38 0.84 -10.63 -5.53
N ALA A 39 -0.05 -10.84 -6.50
CA ALA A 39 -1.49 -10.96 -6.24
C ALA A 39 -1.82 -12.16 -5.32
N ALA A 40 -1.20 -13.32 -5.58
CA ALA A 40 -1.44 -14.51 -4.78
C ALA A 40 -1.04 -14.34 -3.30
N ILE A 41 0.08 -13.65 -3.03
CA ILE A 41 0.50 -13.36 -1.65
C ILE A 41 -0.46 -12.39 -0.98
N VAL A 42 -0.90 -11.33 -1.69
CA VAL A 42 -1.89 -10.38 -1.17
C VAL A 42 -3.20 -11.08 -0.82
N ASP A 43 -3.73 -11.95 -1.69
CA ASP A 43 -4.96 -12.71 -1.44
C ASP A 43 -4.86 -13.58 -0.19
N VAL A 44 -3.75 -14.32 -0.04
CA VAL A 44 -3.52 -15.17 1.14
C VAL A 44 -3.40 -14.31 2.40
N GLY A 45 -2.66 -13.20 2.33
CA GLY A 45 -2.50 -12.25 3.42
C GLY A 45 -3.83 -11.65 3.87
N HIS A 46 -4.71 -11.30 2.92
CA HIS A 46 -6.05 -10.79 3.18
C HIS A 46 -6.92 -11.82 3.90
N ILE A 47 -6.94 -13.07 3.43
CA ILE A 47 -7.69 -14.16 4.07
C ILE A 47 -7.24 -14.39 5.51
N VAL A 48 -5.93 -14.41 5.76
CA VAL A 48 -5.37 -14.61 7.11
C VAL A 48 -5.72 -13.42 8.00
N THR A 49 -5.54 -12.20 7.51
CA THR A 49 -5.77 -10.97 8.28
C THR A 49 -7.24 -10.82 8.68
N THR A 50 -8.16 -10.97 7.73
CA THR A 50 -9.60 -10.85 8.00
C THR A 50 -10.10 -11.92 8.96
N HIS A 51 -9.62 -13.17 8.82
CA HIS A 51 -9.92 -14.24 9.76
C HIS A 51 -9.42 -13.93 11.18
N ALA A 52 -8.18 -13.43 11.29
CA ALA A 52 -7.55 -13.11 12.56
C ALA A 52 -8.27 -11.95 13.27
N LEU A 53 -8.62 -10.89 12.53
CA LEU A 53 -9.44 -9.78 13.05
C LEU A 53 -10.81 -10.25 13.55
N ALA A 54 -11.49 -11.11 12.78
CA ALA A 54 -12.79 -11.66 13.18
C ALA A 54 -12.72 -12.52 14.45
N SER A 55 -11.57 -13.15 14.69
CA SER A 55 -11.32 -14.04 15.84
C SER A 55 -10.69 -13.31 17.04
N GLY A 56 -10.33 -12.03 16.88
CA GLY A 56 -9.62 -11.25 17.90
C GLY A 56 -8.14 -11.61 18.07
N ASP A 57 -7.55 -12.34 17.14
CA ASP A 57 -6.12 -12.68 17.14
C ASP A 57 -5.31 -11.56 16.48
N PHE A 58 -5.03 -10.50 17.24
CA PHE A 58 -4.32 -9.34 16.70
C PHE A 58 -2.86 -9.63 16.33
N ALA A 59 -2.23 -10.63 16.96
CA ALA A 59 -0.87 -11.02 16.60
C ALA A 59 -0.82 -11.65 15.21
N LEU A 60 -1.78 -12.53 14.90
CA LEU A 60 -1.89 -13.12 13.57
C LEU A 60 -2.33 -12.09 12.51
N ALA A 61 -3.19 -11.14 12.88
CA ALA A 61 -3.62 -10.07 11.99
C ALA A 61 -2.46 -9.11 11.63
N ASP A 62 -1.64 -8.75 12.61
CA ASP A 62 -0.41 -7.96 12.39
C ASP A 62 0.58 -8.73 11.51
N PHE A 63 0.79 -10.02 11.75
CA PHE A 63 1.63 -10.84 10.89
C PHE A 63 1.13 -10.87 9.44
N GLY A 64 -0.13 -11.24 9.21
CA GLY A 64 -0.70 -11.40 7.87
C GLY A 64 -0.66 -10.11 7.05
N SER A 65 -1.06 -8.99 7.67
CA SER A 65 -1.10 -7.68 7.00
C SER A 65 0.30 -7.15 6.70
N ASN A 66 1.28 -7.33 7.59
CA ASN A 66 2.66 -6.91 7.32
C ASN A 66 3.30 -7.74 6.20
N VAL A 67 3.05 -9.06 6.14
CA VAL A 67 3.59 -9.91 5.06
C VAL A 67 3.00 -9.51 3.71
N ALA A 68 1.68 -9.28 3.63
CA ALA A 68 1.02 -8.82 2.40
C ALA A 68 1.60 -7.48 1.92
N LEU A 69 1.76 -6.53 2.86
CA LEU A 69 2.31 -5.21 2.56
C LEU A 69 3.79 -5.26 2.16
N ALA A 70 4.58 -6.17 2.73
CA ALA A 70 5.97 -6.37 2.34
C ALA A 70 6.09 -6.99 0.94
N ALA A 71 5.15 -7.84 0.55
CA ALA A 71 5.11 -8.44 -0.78
C ALA A 71 4.62 -7.47 -1.86
N SER A 72 3.70 -6.57 -1.51
CA SER A 72 3.19 -5.54 -2.41
C SER A 72 2.91 -4.23 -1.68
N PRO A 73 3.92 -3.36 -1.51
CA PRO A 73 3.77 -2.09 -0.77
C PRO A 73 2.74 -1.13 -1.38
N TYR A 74 2.49 -1.30 -2.69
CA TYR A 74 1.59 -0.49 -3.49
C TYR A 74 0.27 -1.22 -3.80
N ASP A 75 -0.05 -2.33 -3.12
CA ASP A 75 -1.38 -2.92 -3.28
C ASP A 75 -2.39 -2.22 -2.36
N GLU A 76 -3.55 -1.86 -2.92
CA GLU A 76 -4.59 -1.15 -2.15
C GLU A 76 -5.18 -2.04 -1.05
N VAL A 77 -5.41 -3.33 -1.33
CA VAL A 77 -5.96 -4.29 -0.36
C VAL A 77 -4.96 -4.50 0.78
N ALA A 78 -3.68 -4.70 0.46
CA ALA A 78 -2.64 -4.83 1.48
C ALA A 78 -2.55 -3.60 2.40
N ASN A 79 -2.68 -2.39 1.82
CA ASN A 79 -2.69 -1.16 2.60
C ASN A 79 -3.95 -1.04 3.48
N LEU A 80 -5.13 -1.35 2.95
CA LEU A 80 -6.40 -1.30 3.70
C LEU A 80 -6.43 -2.31 4.84
N ASP A 81 -5.94 -3.52 4.62
CA ASP A 81 -5.83 -4.55 5.66
C ASP A 81 -4.91 -4.07 6.79
N ARG A 82 -3.76 -3.46 6.46
CA ARG A 82 -2.89 -2.89 7.48
C ARG A 82 -3.56 -1.77 8.26
N VAL A 83 -4.28 -0.86 7.58
CA VAL A 83 -5.08 0.20 8.23
C VAL A 83 -6.12 -0.39 9.18
N ALA A 84 -6.79 -1.48 8.79
CA ALA A 84 -7.78 -2.14 9.64
C ALA A 84 -7.14 -2.75 10.90
N VAL A 85 -5.96 -3.37 10.76
CA VAL A 85 -5.19 -3.90 11.88
C VAL A 85 -4.69 -2.79 12.81
N ASP A 86 -4.11 -1.72 12.25
CA ASP A 86 -3.63 -0.56 13.02
C ASP A 86 -4.76 0.01 13.90
N ARG A 87 -5.96 0.17 13.32
CA ARG A 87 -7.17 0.59 14.07
C ARG A 87 -7.58 -0.40 15.15
N ALA A 88 -7.60 -1.69 14.84
CA ALA A 88 -7.99 -2.73 15.80
C ALA A 88 -7.02 -2.82 16.98
N MET A 89 -5.74 -2.53 16.77
CA MET A 89 -4.70 -2.47 17.80
C MET A 89 -4.65 -1.13 18.54
N GLY A 90 -5.45 -0.14 18.13
CA GLY A 90 -5.56 1.16 18.78
C GLY A 90 -4.65 2.26 18.21
N ASP A 91 -3.88 1.99 17.16
CA ASP A 91 -3.07 2.99 16.44
C ASP A 91 -3.92 3.71 15.38
N VAL A 92 -4.87 4.51 15.83
CA VAL A 92 -5.80 5.24 14.94
C VAL A 92 -5.06 6.31 14.13
N GLU A 93 -4.11 7.02 14.73
CA GLU A 93 -3.34 8.07 14.05
C GLU A 93 -2.44 7.51 12.96
N GLY A 94 -1.72 6.41 13.24
CA GLY A 94 -0.92 5.70 12.25
C GLY A 94 -1.77 5.16 11.10
N ALA A 95 -2.95 4.59 11.42
CA ALA A 95 -3.90 4.11 10.43
C ALA A 95 -4.39 5.23 9.48
N GLU A 96 -4.73 6.41 10.02
CA GLU A 96 -5.15 7.56 9.22
C GLU A 96 -4.03 8.12 8.35
N ALA A 97 -2.80 8.18 8.87
CA ALA A 97 -1.63 8.58 8.09
C ALA A 97 -1.39 7.60 6.93
N ARG A 98 -1.44 6.29 7.20
CA ARG A 98 -1.28 5.24 6.18
C ARG A 98 -2.36 5.30 5.12
N GLN A 99 -3.63 5.42 5.51
CA GLN A 99 -4.75 5.53 4.56
C GLN A 99 -4.60 6.75 3.65
N ARG A 100 -4.21 7.91 4.21
CA ARG A 100 -3.98 9.12 3.41
C ARG A 100 -2.85 8.94 2.41
N ASN A 101 -1.71 8.40 2.84
CA ASN A 101 -0.50 8.33 2.02
C ASN A 101 -0.51 7.17 1.01
N GLY A 102 -0.99 5.99 1.41
CA GLY A 102 -0.97 4.78 0.59
C GLY A 102 -2.16 4.64 -0.36
N ILE A 103 -3.24 5.40 -0.13
CA ILE A 103 -4.50 5.26 -0.88
C ILE A 103 -5.00 6.62 -1.38
N SER A 104 -5.39 7.54 -0.49
CA SER A 104 -6.10 8.75 -0.91
C SER A 104 -5.26 9.78 -1.69
N ASN A 105 -3.97 9.91 -1.37
CA ASN A 105 -3.05 10.80 -2.07
C ASN A 105 -2.19 10.08 -3.11
N ARG A 106 -2.48 8.79 -3.36
CA ARG A 106 -1.73 8.03 -4.34
C ARG A 106 -2.17 8.45 -5.75
N SER A 107 -1.22 8.97 -6.52
CA SER A 107 -1.41 9.24 -7.95
C SER A 107 -1.04 7.97 -8.73
N ASP A 108 -2.03 7.12 -9.00
CA ASP A 108 -1.86 5.85 -9.74
C ASP A 108 -1.70 6.03 -11.26
N ASP A 109 -1.59 7.27 -11.70
CA ASP A 109 -1.75 7.67 -13.08
C ASP A 109 -0.42 7.76 -13.83
N ASP A 110 0.72 7.50 -13.15
CA ASP A 110 2.10 7.62 -13.67
C ASP A 110 2.37 8.99 -14.34
N TYR A 111 1.46 9.95 -14.13
CA TYR A 111 1.56 11.31 -14.60
C TYR A 111 2.28 12.11 -13.51
N GLY A 112 3.18 12.99 -13.95
CA GLY A 112 3.72 14.01 -13.06
C GLY A 112 2.58 14.83 -12.42
N PRO A 113 2.83 15.53 -11.29
CA PRO A 113 1.84 16.39 -10.67
C PRO A 113 1.13 17.22 -11.73
N ILE A 114 -0.21 17.19 -11.77
CA ILE A 114 -0.99 17.95 -12.75
C ILE A 114 -0.51 19.40 -12.68
N GLU A 115 0.15 19.88 -13.73
CA GLU A 115 0.60 21.27 -13.77
C GLU A 115 -0.63 22.16 -13.62
N ILE A 116 -0.67 22.91 -12.53
CA ILE A 116 -1.78 23.79 -12.22
C ILE A 116 -1.86 24.82 -13.35
N PRO A 117 -2.99 24.88 -14.10
CA PRO A 117 -3.11 25.81 -15.22
C PRO A 117 -2.77 27.24 -14.79
N PRO A 118 -2.10 28.04 -15.64
CA PRO A 118 -1.58 29.36 -15.27
C PRO A 118 -2.62 30.27 -14.60
N ARG A 119 -3.89 30.15 -15.00
CA ARG A 119 -5.02 30.88 -14.41
C ARG A 119 -5.25 30.52 -12.94
N THR A 120 -5.26 29.23 -12.61
CA THR A 120 -5.50 28.73 -11.25
C THR A 120 -4.33 29.08 -10.32
N SER A 121 -3.09 28.95 -10.83
CA SER A 121 -1.88 29.43 -10.16
C SER A 121 -1.92 30.93 -9.86
N GLY A 122 -2.45 31.74 -10.77
CA GLY A 122 -2.66 33.18 -10.57
C GLY A 122 -3.68 33.50 -9.48
N ILE A 123 -4.81 32.78 -9.44
CA ILE A 123 -5.87 32.96 -8.43
C ILE A 123 -5.36 32.57 -7.04
N MET A 124 -4.61 31.47 -6.92
CA MET A 124 -4.04 31.03 -5.64
C MET A 124 -3.03 32.05 -5.08
N LYS A 125 -2.16 32.62 -5.94
CA LYS A 125 -1.22 33.69 -5.55
C LYS A 125 -1.94 34.97 -5.11
N GLN A 126 -3.02 35.35 -5.81
CA GLN A 126 -3.84 36.51 -5.41
C GLN A 126 -4.50 36.29 -4.05
N ASN A 127 -5.10 35.13 -3.80
CA ASN A 127 -5.76 34.84 -2.53
C ASN A 127 -4.77 34.77 -1.36
N GLN A 128 -3.57 34.20 -1.55
CA GLN A 128 -2.51 34.23 -0.53
C GLN A 128 -2.09 35.67 -0.18
N SER A 129 -1.87 36.53 -1.19
CA SER A 129 -1.51 37.94 -0.97
C SER A 129 -2.62 38.76 -0.31
N SER A 130 -3.87 38.34 -0.48
CA SER A 130 -5.06 38.98 0.10
C SER A 130 -5.26 38.58 1.56
N SER A 131 -4.90 37.34 1.91
CA SER A 131 -4.94 36.83 3.29
C SER A 131 -3.88 37.50 4.15
N THR A 132 -2.68 37.74 3.62
CA THR A 132 -1.58 38.39 4.36
C THR A 132 -1.84 39.87 4.65
N ARG A 133 -2.66 40.56 3.84
CA ARG A 133 -3.01 41.98 4.07
C ARG A 133 -4.12 42.20 5.10
N ARG A 134 -4.83 41.15 5.53
CA ARG A 134 -5.93 41.26 6.51
C ARG A 134 -5.50 41.08 7.97
N THR A 135 -4.22 40.80 8.23
CA THR A 135 -3.67 40.58 9.58
C THR A 135 -2.65 41.65 10.00
N GLY A 136 -2.75 42.87 9.43
CA GLY A 136 -1.93 44.04 9.81
C GLY A 136 -2.79 45.14 10.40
#